data_AF-A0A1Y2CVC9-F1
#
_entry.id   AF-A0A1Y2CVC9-F1
#
_cell.length_a   1.000
_cell.length_b   1.000
_cell.length_c   1.000
_cell.angle_alpha   90.00
_cell.angle_beta   90.00
_cell.angle_gamma   90.00
#
_symmetry.space_group_name_H-M   'P 1'
#
loop_
_entity.id
_entity.type
_entity.pdbx_description
1 polymer ?
#
loop_
_entity_poly.entity_id
_entity_poly.type
_entity_poly.pdbx_seq_one_letter_code
_entity_poly.pdbx_strand_id
1 'polypeptide(L)'
;MKADAVRVFYLHRYGGVYADLDVIPLKPMGAFGCLMDVPPMVASNPDSNWYYVNQIPNAWMASKPGHPFWMHAAKLMMTLAEEKREMSVEEMTGPIVIYRSFYEYDALRKEKKDELDPVTLVEPYAIFPYSWTPISPDDLHSICSQQSPKFNQVECLKQVDPENKSYAISYWSHTW
;
A
#
# COMPACT_ATOMS: atom_id res chain seq x y z
N MET A 1 10.81 7.72 -5.61
CA MET A 1 11.68 8.17 -4.48
C MET A 1 11.22 9.45 -3.78
N LYS A 2 11.16 10.63 -4.43
CA LYS A 2 10.74 11.89 -3.73
C LYS A 2 9.25 11.87 -3.34
N ALA A 3 8.39 11.38 -4.24
CA ALA A 3 6.97 11.18 -3.97
C ALA A 3 6.75 10.16 -2.83
N ASP A 4 7.56 9.10 -2.82
CA ASP A 4 7.59 8.10 -1.74
C ASP A 4 7.97 8.68 -0.38
N ALA A 5 9.01 9.51 -0.33
CA ALA A 5 9.42 10.14 0.92
C ALA A 5 8.40 11.20 1.39
N VAL A 6 7.79 11.98 0.48
CA VAL A 6 6.90 13.08 0.90
C VAL A 6 5.55 12.59 1.42
N ARG A 7 5.03 11.44 0.94
CA ARG A 7 3.69 10.95 1.32
C ARG A 7 3.54 10.71 2.83
N VAL A 8 4.59 10.25 3.51
CA VAL A 8 4.55 10.05 4.97
C VAL A 8 4.45 11.38 5.73
N PHE A 9 5.06 12.45 5.24
CA PHE A 9 4.96 13.78 5.85
C PHE A 9 3.58 14.39 5.65
N TYR A 10 2.95 14.20 4.48
CA TYR A 10 1.57 14.64 4.26
C TYR A 10 0.59 13.91 5.18
N LEU A 11 0.68 12.59 5.26
CA LEU A 11 -0.16 11.77 6.15
C LEU A 11 0.05 12.13 7.63
N HIS A 12 1.29 12.40 8.05
CA HIS A 12 1.55 12.91 9.39
C HIS A 12 0.94 14.30 9.62
N ARG A 13 1.16 15.25 8.71
CA ARG A 13 0.80 16.66 8.94
C ARG A 13 -0.70 16.90 8.83
N TYR A 14 -1.37 16.23 7.91
CA TYR A 14 -2.76 16.50 7.54
C TYR A 14 -3.71 15.33 7.78
N GLY A 15 -3.20 14.11 7.98
CA GLY A 15 -4.03 12.91 7.96
C GLY A 15 -4.74 12.75 6.62
N GLY A 16 -5.95 12.18 6.65
CA GLY A 16 -6.75 11.92 5.47
C GLY A 16 -6.28 10.68 4.71
N VAL A 17 -6.48 10.68 3.40
CA VAL A 17 -6.13 9.57 2.50
C VAL A 17 -5.08 10.04 1.52
N TYR A 18 -3.99 9.28 1.43
CA TYR A 18 -3.07 9.33 0.30
C TYR A 18 -3.49 8.26 -0.71
N ALA A 19 -3.50 8.63 -1.99
CA ALA A 19 -3.69 7.70 -3.09
C ALA A 19 -2.83 8.14 -4.28
N ASP A 20 -2.29 7.20 -5.03
CA ASP A 20 -1.66 7.49 -6.32
C ASP A 20 -2.69 8.06 -7.32
N LEU A 21 -2.21 8.79 -8.33
CA LEU A 21 -3.07 9.58 -9.23
C LEU A 21 -3.97 8.73 -10.13
N ASP A 22 -3.68 7.43 -10.27
CA ASP A 22 -4.47 6.50 -11.06
C ASP A 22 -5.35 5.57 -10.22
N VAL A 23 -5.50 5.89 -8.92
CA VAL A 23 -6.48 5.26 -8.05
C VAL A 23 -7.86 5.86 -8.32
N ILE A 24 -8.79 5.00 -8.72
CA ILE A 24 -10.18 5.35 -9.04
C ILE A 24 -11.06 4.92 -7.87
N PRO A 25 -11.84 5.85 -7.27
CA PRO A 25 -12.78 5.51 -6.21
C PRO A 25 -13.98 4.74 -6.79
N LEU A 26 -14.35 3.62 -6.17
CA LEU A 26 -15.50 2.81 -6.54
C LEU A 26 -16.74 3.15 -5.69
N LYS A 27 -16.53 3.51 -4.41
CA LYS A 27 -17.60 3.88 -3.49
C LYS A 27 -17.12 4.81 -2.37
N PRO A 28 -18.03 5.53 -1.68
CA PRO A 28 -17.67 6.38 -0.56
C PRO A 28 -16.98 5.61 0.56
N MET A 29 -15.95 6.22 1.16
CA MET A 29 -15.32 5.73 2.37
C MET A 29 -15.93 6.37 3.61
N GLY A 30 -16.10 5.57 4.66
CA GLY A 30 -16.43 6.06 6.00
C GLY A 30 -15.24 6.76 6.67
N ALA A 31 -15.45 7.22 7.90
CA ALA A 31 -14.35 7.73 8.73
C ALA A 31 -13.52 6.54 9.24
N PHE A 32 -12.21 6.58 8.98
CA PHE A 32 -11.27 5.55 9.42
C PHE A 32 -10.13 6.16 10.25
N GLY A 33 -9.45 5.32 11.05
CA GLY A 33 -8.23 5.67 11.78
C GLY A 33 -6.98 5.67 10.87
N CYS A 34 -5.88 5.07 11.34
CA CYS A 34 -4.73 4.80 10.49
C CYS A 34 -4.89 3.45 9.80
N LEU A 35 -5.10 3.47 8.48
CA LEU A 35 -5.31 2.28 7.67
C LEU A 35 -4.22 2.15 6.60
N MET A 36 -3.77 0.92 6.38
CA MET A 36 -2.97 0.57 5.22
C MET A 36 -3.62 -0.59 4.50
N ASP A 37 -3.51 -0.57 3.18
CA ASP A 37 -3.97 -1.67 2.35
C ASP A 37 -3.12 -2.93 2.56
N VAL A 38 -3.74 -4.09 2.35
CA VAL A 38 -3.07 -5.36 2.16
C VAL A 38 -3.60 -5.91 0.84
N PRO A 39 -2.79 -5.99 -0.22
CA PRO A 39 -3.21 -6.55 -1.47
C PRO A 39 -3.61 -7.99 -1.22
N PRO A 40 -4.50 -8.52 -2.04
CA PRO A 40 -4.77 -9.93 -2.02
C PRO A 40 -3.57 -10.70 -2.56
N MET A 41 -2.54 -10.87 -1.72
CA MET A 41 -1.51 -11.90 -1.83
C MET A 41 -0.51 -11.88 -0.67
N VAL A 42 -0.97 -12.48 0.43
CA VAL A 42 -0.11 -13.21 1.39
C VAL A 42 -0.38 -14.73 1.31
N ALA A 43 -1.43 -15.16 0.59
CA ALA A 43 -1.98 -16.51 0.70
C ALA A 43 -1.49 -17.51 -0.37
N SER A 44 -0.84 -17.09 -1.45
CA SER A 44 -0.58 -17.97 -2.62
C SER A 44 0.86 -18.47 -2.78
N ASN A 45 1.87 -17.83 -2.17
CA ASN A 45 3.25 -18.32 -2.18
C ASN A 45 4.05 -17.81 -0.96
N PRO A 46 3.95 -18.48 0.20
CA PRO A 46 4.59 -18.04 1.45
C PRO A 46 6.12 -18.08 1.43
N ASP A 47 6.74 -18.81 0.47
CA ASP A 47 8.19 -19.00 0.40
C ASP A 47 8.90 -17.90 -0.40
N SER A 48 8.17 -17.03 -1.08
CA SER A 48 8.76 -15.91 -1.81
C SER A 48 8.99 -14.72 -0.90
N ASN A 49 10.26 -14.48 -0.56
CA ASN A 49 10.66 -13.31 0.20
C ASN A 49 10.23 -12.00 -0.48
N TRP A 50 10.21 -11.95 -1.82
CA TRP A 50 9.71 -10.78 -2.55
C TRP A 50 8.25 -10.51 -2.25
N TYR A 51 7.38 -11.54 -2.30
CA TYR A 51 5.96 -11.37 -2.02
C TYR A 51 5.74 -10.98 -0.57
N TYR A 52 6.56 -11.50 0.34
CA TYR A 52 6.48 -11.22 1.77
C TYR A 52 6.76 -9.76 2.14
N VAL A 53 7.81 -9.15 1.56
CA VAL A 53 8.18 -7.76 1.90
C VAL A 53 7.38 -6.70 1.15
N ASN A 54 6.59 -7.09 0.14
CA ASN A 54 5.75 -6.20 -0.67
C ASN A 54 4.24 -6.33 -0.36
N GLN A 55 3.88 -6.91 0.79
CA GLN A 55 2.47 -7.13 1.19
C GLN A 55 1.75 -5.87 1.65
N ILE A 56 2.46 -4.75 1.82
CA ILE A 56 1.87 -3.46 2.21
C ILE A 56 2.24 -2.45 1.11
N PRO A 57 1.35 -2.19 0.13
CA PRO A 57 1.60 -1.22 -0.91
C PRO A 57 1.55 0.18 -0.31
N ASN A 58 2.25 1.11 -0.93
CA ASN A 58 2.20 2.52 -0.58
C ASN A 58 1.27 3.32 -1.52
N ALA A 59 0.59 2.68 -2.47
CA ALA A 59 -0.28 3.33 -3.45
C ALA A 59 -1.59 3.86 -2.84
N TRP A 60 -2.00 3.35 -1.67
CA TRP A 60 -3.16 3.84 -0.92
C TRP A 60 -2.93 3.68 0.59
N MET A 61 -3.10 4.76 1.35
CA MET A 61 -2.93 4.78 2.81
C MET A 61 -3.84 5.84 3.44
N ALA A 62 -4.30 5.62 4.67
CA ALA A 62 -5.09 6.60 5.42
C ALA A 62 -4.53 6.83 6.82
N SER A 63 -4.72 8.04 7.35
CA SER A 63 -4.33 8.35 8.72
C SER A 63 -5.07 9.49 9.38
N LYS A 64 -4.98 9.53 10.71
CA LYS A 64 -5.27 10.75 11.48
C LYS A 64 -4.05 11.68 11.47
N PRO A 65 -4.24 13.01 11.52
CA PRO A 65 -3.14 13.93 11.71
C PRO A 65 -2.34 13.59 12.98
N GLY A 66 -1.01 13.69 12.90
CA GLY A 66 -0.08 13.49 14.01
C GLY A 66 0.21 12.03 14.36
N HIS A 67 -0.21 11.05 13.55
CA HIS A 67 0.01 9.64 13.88
C HIS A 67 1.52 9.30 13.92
N PRO A 68 2.07 8.79 15.05
CA PRO A 68 3.51 8.66 15.24
C PRO A 68 4.19 7.63 14.32
N PHE A 69 3.44 6.67 13.79
CA PHE A 69 3.90 5.74 12.74
C PHE A 69 4.64 6.43 11.59
N TRP A 70 4.12 7.55 11.06
CA TRP A 70 4.72 8.20 9.90
C TRP A 70 6.06 8.84 10.20
N MET A 71 6.26 9.32 11.44
CA MET A 71 7.56 9.82 11.87
C MET A 71 8.55 8.69 12.16
N HIS A 72 8.06 7.52 12.60
CA HIS A 72 8.87 6.30 12.64
C HIS A 72 9.36 5.93 11.24
N ALA A 73 8.45 5.85 10.26
CA ALA A 73 8.80 5.56 8.87
C ALA A 73 9.78 6.58 8.27
N ALA A 74 9.54 7.88 8.47
CA ALA A 74 10.43 8.93 8.00
C ALA A 74 11.84 8.81 8.61
N LYS A 75 11.96 8.49 9.90
CA LYS A 75 13.25 8.25 10.56
C LYS A 75 13.97 7.05 9.97
N LEU A 76 13.26 5.95 9.73
CA LEU A 76 13.84 4.78 9.07
C LEU A 76 14.37 5.14 7.68
N MET A 77 13.59 5.86 6.86
CA MET A 77 14.04 6.36 5.55
C MET A 77 15.32 7.21 5.66
N MET A 78 15.41 8.10 6.65
CA MET A 78 16.59 8.93 6.89
C MET A 78 17.81 8.11 7.30
N THR A 79 17.65 7.16 8.24
CA THR A 79 18.73 6.25 8.64
C THR A 79 19.23 5.43 7.45
N LEU A 80 18.32 4.87 6.66
CA LEU A 80 18.67 4.12 5.46
C LEU A 80 19.44 4.99 4.45
N ALA A 81 19.05 6.26 4.27
CA ALA A 81 19.76 7.17 3.36
C ALA A 81 21.20 7.50 3.80
N GLU A 82 21.52 7.37 5.09
CA GLU A 82 22.88 7.52 5.62
C GLU A 82 23.72 6.25 5.45
N GLU A 83 23.07 5.09 5.25
CA GLU A 83 23.77 3.84 4.99
C GLU A 83 24.43 3.89 3.62
N LYS A 84 25.75 3.66 3.57
CA LYS A 84 26.55 3.64 2.34
C LYS A 84 26.41 2.33 1.55
N ARG A 85 25.23 1.68 1.61
CA ARG A 85 24.95 0.47 0.84
C ARG A 85 24.02 0.77 -0.33
N GLU A 86 24.16 0.00 -1.40
CA GLU A 86 23.19 0.04 -2.49
C GLU A 86 21.87 -0.59 -2.02
N MET A 87 20.78 0.11 -2.28
CA MET A 87 19.41 -0.29 -1.97
C MET A 87 18.49 0.12 -3.12
N SER A 88 17.41 -0.63 -3.30
CA SER A 88 16.37 -0.23 -4.24
C SER A 88 15.56 0.96 -3.73
N VAL A 89 14.82 1.62 -4.63
CA VAL A 89 13.93 2.73 -4.27
C VAL A 89 12.80 2.26 -3.33
N GLU A 90 12.33 1.03 -3.55
CA GLU A 90 11.33 0.35 -2.73
C GLU A 90 11.84 0.10 -1.30
N GLU A 91 13.10 -0.32 -1.17
CA GLU A 91 13.77 -0.53 0.12
C GLU A 91 14.04 0.75 0.89
N MET A 92 14.31 1.86 0.19
CA MET A 92 14.64 3.14 0.84
C MET A 92 13.42 3.98 1.18
N THR A 93 12.44 4.05 0.28
CA THR A 93 11.32 4.99 0.38
C THR A 93 9.96 4.39 0.00
N GLY A 94 9.94 3.31 -0.78
CA GLY A 94 8.70 2.71 -1.29
C GLY A 94 8.04 1.66 -0.37
N PRO A 95 7.37 0.64 -0.92
CA PRO A 95 6.55 -0.29 -0.13
C PRO A 95 7.35 -1.10 0.91
N ILE A 96 8.61 -1.46 0.61
CA ILE A 96 9.42 -2.30 1.51
C ILE A 96 9.78 -1.54 2.79
N VAL A 97 10.12 -0.23 2.73
CA VAL A 97 10.38 0.53 3.96
C VAL A 97 9.11 0.76 4.78
N ILE A 98 7.94 0.91 4.14
CA ILE A 98 6.65 1.01 4.83
C ILE A 98 6.32 -0.30 5.55
N TYR A 99 6.50 -1.43 4.86
CA TYR A 99 6.38 -2.76 5.44
C TYR A 99 7.27 -2.91 6.68
N ARG A 100 8.57 -2.61 6.56
CA ARG A 100 9.52 -2.68 7.69
C ARG A 100 9.09 -1.78 8.84
N SER A 101 8.72 -0.54 8.52
CA SER A 101 8.24 0.43 9.50
C SER A 101 7.04 -0.07 10.27
N PHE A 102 6.10 -0.77 9.62
CA PHE A 102 4.90 -1.31 10.27
C PHE A 102 5.26 -2.34 11.33
N TYR A 103 6.07 -3.33 10.99
CA TYR A 103 6.43 -4.40 11.92
C TYR A 103 7.33 -3.90 13.06
N GLU A 104 8.27 -3.00 12.78
CA GLU A 104 9.08 -2.35 13.83
C GLU A 104 8.19 -1.53 14.78
N TYR A 105 7.27 -0.74 14.24
CA TYR A 105 6.35 0.07 15.03
C TYR A 105 5.37 -0.77 15.84
N ASP A 106 4.83 -1.85 15.27
CA ASP A 106 3.92 -2.79 15.95
C ASP A 106 4.62 -3.51 17.11
N ALA A 107 5.89 -3.90 16.94
CA ALA A 107 6.71 -4.46 18.01
C ALA A 107 6.93 -3.45 19.15
N LEU A 108 7.32 -2.21 18.81
CA LEU A 108 7.48 -1.13 19.79
C LEU A 108 6.18 -0.84 20.56
N ARG A 109 5.02 -0.86 19.88
CA ARG A 109 3.71 -0.68 20.51
C ARG A 109 3.41 -1.79 21.51
N LYS A 110 3.72 -3.05 21.19
CA LYS A 110 3.52 -4.20 22.08
C LYS A 110 4.35 -4.10 23.36
N GLU A 111 5.56 -3.52 23.27
CA GLU A 111 6.42 -3.26 24.43
C GLU A 111 5.93 -2.07 25.26
N LYS A 112 5.52 -0.97 24.62
CA LYS A 112 5.10 0.29 25.26
C LYS A 112 3.59 0.41 25.46
N LYS A 113 2.95 -0.70 25.85
CA LYS A 113 1.49 -0.89 25.99
C LYS A 113 0.72 0.42 26.25
N ASP A 114 -0.07 0.82 25.26
CA ASP A 114 -1.04 1.94 25.27
C ASP A 114 -0.50 3.36 25.05
N GLU A 115 0.81 3.58 24.84
CA GLU A 115 1.34 4.91 24.48
C GLU A 115 1.27 5.23 22.98
N LEU A 116 1.15 4.20 22.15
CA LEU A 116 1.23 4.30 20.69
C LEU A 116 -0.07 3.84 20.05
N ASP A 117 -0.65 4.71 19.23
CA ASP A 117 -1.85 4.39 18.44
C ASP A 117 -1.58 3.22 17.48
N PRO A 118 -2.53 2.29 17.31
CA PRO A 118 -2.36 1.17 16.40
C PRO A 118 -2.45 1.62 14.93
N VAL A 119 -1.68 0.94 14.08
CA VAL A 119 -1.89 0.96 12.62
C VAL A 119 -2.67 -0.30 12.25
N THR A 120 -3.77 -0.15 11.52
CA THR A 120 -4.59 -1.27 11.09
C THR A 120 -4.29 -1.62 9.65
N LEU A 121 -3.93 -2.88 9.42
CA LEU A 121 -3.95 -3.48 8.10
C LEU A 121 -5.39 -3.88 7.78
N VAL A 122 -5.94 -3.39 6.67
CA VAL A 122 -7.29 -3.75 6.23
C VAL A 122 -7.32 -5.17 5.65
N GLU A 123 -8.51 -5.78 5.66
CA GLU A 123 -8.70 -7.08 5.06
C GLU A 123 -8.32 -7.08 3.57
N PRO A 124 -7.75 -8.18 3.04
CA PRO A 124 -7.50 -8.31 1.61
C PRO A 124 -8.74 -7.99 0.77
N TYR A 125 -8.53 -7.39 -0.40
CA TYR A 125 -9.58 -6.93 -1.31
C TYR A 125 -10.43 -5.74 -0.81
N ALA A 126 -10.20 -5.23 0.41
CA ALA A 126 -10.98 -4.10 0.91
C ALA A 126 -10.71 -2.81 0.12
N ILE A 127 -9.44 -2.49 -0.16
CA ILE A 127 -9.09 -1.29 -0.93
C ILE A 127 -9.06 -1.61 -2.40
N PHE A 128 -8.15 -2.49 -2.84
CA PHE A 128 -8.00 -2.89 -4.23
C PHE A 128 -8.54 -4.30 -4.47
N PRO A 129 -9.41 -4.52 -5.47
CA PRO A 129 -9.97 -5.83 -5.79
C PRO A 129 -8.99 -6.75 -6.51
N TYR A 130 -7.84 -6.21 -6.93
CA TYR A 130 -6.94 -6.86 -7.85
C TYR A 130 -5.48 -6.70 -7.41
N SER A 131 -4.73 -7.79 -7.45
CA SER A 131 -3.29 -7.80 -7.19
C SER A 131 -2.52 -7.80 -8.50
N TRP A 132 -1.55 -6.91 -8.60
CA TRP A 132 -0.69 -6.76 -9.77
C TRP A 132 0.51 -7.72 -9.79
N THR A 133 0.50 -8.70 -8.89
CA THR A 133 1.56 -9.71 -8.82
C THR A 133 1.47 -10.75 -9.95
N PRO A 134 2.59 -11.38 -10.34
CA PRO A 134 2.66 -12.39 -11.40
C PRO A 134 1.82 -13.66 -11.21
N ILE A 135 1.15 -13.84 -10.07
CA ILE A 135 0.34 -15.03 -9.78
C ILE A 135 -1.11 -14.85 -10.25
N SER A 136 -1.55 -13.63 -10.58
CA SER A 136 -2.87 -13.42 -11.19
C SER A 136 -2.88 -13.96 -12.63
N PRO A 137 -3.98 -14.58 -13.10
CA PRO A 137 -4.04 -15.15 -14.45
C PRO A 137 -3.64 -14.13 -15.53
N ASP A 138 -2.78 -14.53 -16.47
CA ASP A 138 -2.23 -13.67 -17.52
C ASP A 138 -3.32 -12.95 -18.34
N ASP A 139 -4.44 -13.62 -18.57
CA ASP A 139 -5.57 -13.04 -19.31
C ASP A 139 -6.17 -11.83 -18.58
N LEU A 140 -6.26 -11.89 -17.26
CA LEU A 140 -6.84 -10.83 -16.43
C LEU A 140 -5.93 -9.60 -16.38
N HIS A 141 -4.60 -9.80 -16.28
CA HIS A 141 -3.61 -8.72 -16.38
C HIS A 141 -3.80 -7.91 -17.66
N SER A 142 -4.01 -8.60 -18.79
CA SER A 142 -4.17 -7.95 -20.10
C SER A 142 -5.47 -7.15 -20.23
N ILE A 143 -6.55 -7.56 -19.54
CA ILE A 143 -7.84 -6.86 -19.54
C ILE A 143 -7.82 -5.68 -18.56
N CYS A 144 -7.12 -5.82 -17.44
CA CYS A 144 -7.11 -4.84 -16.36
C CYS A 144 -6.04 -3.75 -16.51
N SER A 145 -4.91 -4.03 -17.17
CA SER A 145 -3.85 -3.03 -17.30
C SER A 145 -4.21 -1.97 -18.34
N GLN A 146 -4.25 -0.70 -17.95
CA GLN A 146 -4.46 0.42 -18.88
C GLN A 146 -3.31 0.57 -19.89
N GLN A 147 -2.15 -0.04 -19.63
CA GLN A 147 -1.02 -0.11 -20.57
C GLN A 147 -1.20 -1.18 -21.65
N SER A 148 -2.18 -2.09 -21.48
CA SER A 148 -2.47 -3.16 -22.43
C SER A 148 -3.40 -2.69 -23.55
N PRO A 149 -3.18 -3.11 -24.81
CA PRO A 149 -4.12 -2.85 -25.90
C PRO A 149 -5.46 -3.57 -25.72
N LYS A 150 -5.54 -4.58 -24.84
CA LYS A 150 -6.77 -5.31 -24.51
C LYS A 150 -7.53 -4.69 -23.33
N PHE A 151 -7.09 -3.54 -22.82
CA PHE A 151 -7.68 -2.90 -21.66
C PHE A 151 -9.20 -2.72 -21.83
N ASN A 152 -9.95 -3.18 -20.84
CA ASN A 152 -11.37 -2.95 -20.76
C ASN A 152 -11.78 -2.74 -19.31
N GLN A 153 -12.00 -1.47 -18.95
CA GLN A 153 -12.35 -1.05 -17.60
C GLN A 153 -13.57 -1.79 -17.04
N VAL A 154 -14.64 -1.89 -17.84
CA VAL A 154 -15.92 -2.49 -17.43
C VAL A 154 -15.77 -3.98 -17.22
N GLU A 155 -15.08 -4.65 -18.14
CA GLU A 155 -14.86 -6.09 -18.06
C GLU A 155 -13.92 -6.44 -16.91
N CYS A 156 -12.83 -5.70 -16.73
CA CYS A 156 -11.94 -5.86 -15.59
C CYS A 156 -12.73 -5.77 -14.28
N LEU A 157 -13.48 -4.68 -14.07
CA LEU A 157 -14.20 -4.45 -12.81
C LEU A 157 -15.23 -5.56 -12.52
N LYS A 158 -15.94 -6.04 -13.55
CA LYS A 158 -16.87 -7.17 -13.41
C LYS A 158 -16.19 -8.46 -12.95
N GLN A 159 -14.95 -8.70 -13.38
CA GLN A 159 -14.20 -9.90 -13.03
C GLN A 159 -13.52 -9.78 -11.65
N VAL A 160 -12.98 -8.61 -11.31
CA VAL A 160 -12.20 -8.43 -10.07
C VAL A 160 -13.03 -8.02 -8.87
N ASP A 161 -14.17 -7.33 -9.06
CA ASP A 161 -15.04 -6.90 -7.97
C ASP A 161 -16.54 -7.12 -8.27
N PRO A 162 -16.98 -8.37 -8.55
CA PRO A 162 -18.37 -8.66 -8.91
C PRO A 162 -19.38 -8.32 -7.80
N GLU A 163 -18.93 -8.27 -6.55
CA GLU A 163 -19.77 -7.99 -5.37
C GLU A 163 -19.66 -6.53 -4.89
N ASN A 164 -18.92 -5.67 -5.60
CA ASN A 164 -18.72 -4.25 -5.24
C ASN A 164 -18.20 -4.05 -3.80
N LYS A 165 -17.23 -4.90 -3.40
CA LYS A 165 -16.64 -4.95 -2.06
C LYS A 165 -15.52 -3.94 -1.90
N SER A 166 -14.78 -3.62 -2.95
CA SER A 166 -13.60 -2.78 -2.86
C SER A 166 -13.95 -1.29 -2.84
N TYR A 167 -13.12 -0.48 -2.19
CA TYR A 167 -13.32 0.97 -2.15
C TYR A 167 -12.70 1.69 -3.34
N ALA A 168 -11.66 1.12 -3.94
CA ALA A 168 -10.94 1.74 -5.03
C ALA A 168 -10.37 0.69 -6.00
N ILE A 169 -9.89 1.12 -7.14
CA ILE A 169 -9.15 0.28 -8.08
C ILE A 169 -8.05 1.12 -8.73
N SER A 170 -6.90 0.52 -8.99
CA SER A 170 -5.92 1.07 -9.94
C SER A 170 -5.82 0.12 -11.11
N TYR A 171 -5.85 0.66 -12.33
CA TYR A 171 -5.62 -0.08 -13.58
C TYR A 171 -4.15 -0.08 -14.00
N TRP A 172 -3.24 0.29 -13.09
CA TRP A 172 -1.80 0.42 -13.31
C TRP A 172 -1.45 1.16 -14.60
N SER A 173 -1.83 2.43 -14.65
CA SER A 173 -1.57 3.27 -15.82
C SER A 173 -0.10 3.72 -15.87
N HIS A 174 0.52 3.93 -14.71
CA HIS A 174 1.88 4.44 -14.57
C HIS A 174 2.58 3.82 -13.37
N THR A 175 3.91 3.86 -13.38
CA THR A 175 4.75 3.58 -12.19
C THR A 175 5.23 4.91 -11.63
N TRP A 176 5.05 5.12 -10.32
CA TRP A 176 5.27 6.40 -9.63
C TRP A 176 6.47 6.36 -8.67
#